data_AF-A0A976PE75-F1
#
_entry.id   AF-A0A976PE75-F1
#
_cell.length_a   1.000
_cell.length_b   1.000
_cell.length_c   1.000
_cell.angle_alpha   90.00
_cell.angle_beta   90.00
_cell.angle_gamma   90.00
#
_symmetry.space_group_name_H-M   'P 1'
#
loop_
_entity.id
_entity.type
_entity.pdbx_description
1 polymer ?
#
loop_
_entity_poly.entity_id
_entity_poly.type
_entity_poly.pdbx_seq_one_letter_code
_entity_poly.pdbx_strand_id
1 'polypeptide(L)' 'AGEVMVIGGEQIYRAAIEQASRLYITRVDTEVEGDAFFPDITEGHWREVECQQPAQQGDTPYCFQVLERRH' A
#
# COMPACT_ATOMS: atom_id res chain seq x y z
N ALA A 1 -18.01 13.36 0.72
CA ALA A 1 -17.16 13.40 1.93
C ALA A 1 -15.70 13.42 1.49
N GLY A 2 -14.78 14.00 2.27
CA GLY A 2 -13.35 14.01 1.94
C GLY A 2 -12.61 12.85 2.60
N GLU A 3 -11.45 12.48 2.05
CA GLU A 3 -10.50 11.54 2.66
C GLU A 3 -9.22 12.28 3.04
N VAL A 4 -8.63 11.93 4.20
CA VAL A 4 -7.30 12.41 4.61
C VAL A 4 -6.28 11.40 4.11
N MET A 5 -5.36 11.87 3.24
CA MET A 5 -4.34 11.02 2.62
C MET A 5 -3.00 11.19 3.34
N VAL A 6 -2.45 10.08 3.84
CA VAL A 6 -1.10 10.02 4.40
C VAL A 6 -0.15 9.50 3.32
N ILE A 7 0.87 10.30 2.95
CA ILE A 7 1.76 10.01 1.82
C ILE A 7 3.21 9.65 2.23
N GLY A 8 3.42 9.30 3.51
CA GLY A 8 4.70 8.82 4.03
C GLY A 8 5.65 9.91 4.52
N GLY A 9 6.93 9.63 4.76
CA GLY A 9 7.64 8.34 4.54
C GLY A 9 7.41 7.27 5.61
N GLU A 10 8.34 6.32 5.77
CA GLU A 10 8.23 5.15 6.68
C GLU A 10 7.70 5.50 8.08
N GLN A 11 8.33 6.44 8.78
CA GLN A 11 7.97 6.77 10.16
C GLN A 11 6.54 7.29 10.27
N ILE A 12 6.09 8.06 9.26
CA ILE A 12 4.74 8.59 9.17
C ILE A 12 3.75 7.45 8.89
N TYR A 13 4.08 6.52 8.00
CA TYR A 13 3.26 5.33 7.78
C TYR A 13 3.13 4.49 9.05
N ARG A 14 4.23 4.25 9.79
CA ARG A 14 4.21 3.49 11.06
C ARG A 14 3.31 4.16 12.11
N ALA A 15 3.32 5.49 12.19
CA ALA A 15 2.47 6.22 13.13
C ALA A 15 0.99 6.24 12.72
N ALA A 16 0.69 6.16 11.42
CA ALA A 16 -0.66 6.27 10.89
C ALA A 16 -1.38 4.94 10.66
N ILE A 17 -0.67 3.82 10.47
CA ILE A 17 -1.24 2.54 10.03
C ILE A 17 -2.31 1.98 10.97
N GLU A 18 -2.24 2.30 12.27
CA GLU A 18 -3.23 1.88 13.26
C GLU A 18 -4.57 2.60 13.12
N GLN A 19 -4.55 3.82 12.58
CA GLN A 19 -5.72 4.68 12.38
C GLN A 19 -6.27 4.60 10.95
N ALA A 20 -5.48 4.07 10.01
CA ALA A 20 -5.89 3.95 8.62
C ALA A 20 -7.05 2.96 8.45
N SER A 21 -8.07 3.37 7.69
CA SER A 21 -9.20 2.52 7.30
C SER A 21 -9.02 1.91 5.91
N ARG A 22 -8.21 2.54 5.06
CA ARG A 22 -7.98 2.14 3.68
C ARG A 22 -6.52 2.38 3.28
N LEU A 23 -5.96 1.50 2.46
CA LEU A 23 -4.63 1.62 1.87
C LEU A 23 -4.75 1.63 0.35
N TYR A 24 -4.07 2.57 -0.29
CA TYR A 24 -3.89 2.64 -1.73
C TYR A 24 -2.45 2.26 -2.04
N ILE A 25 -2.24 1.07 -2.59
CA ILE A 25 -0.91 0.48 -2.75
C ILE A 25 -0.62 0.31 -4.24
N THR A 26 0.58 0.73 -4.65
CA THR A 26 1.17 0.29 -5.92
C THR A 26 2.15 -0.83 -5.61
N ARG A 27 1.90 -2.04 -6.11
CA ARG A 27 2.87 -3.14 -6.07
C ARG A 27 3.73 -3.01 -7.32
N VAL A 28 5.02 -2.74 -7.13
CA VAL A 28 6.00 -2.67 -8.22
C VAL A 28 6.83 -3.95 -8.16
N ASP A 29 6.81 -4.73 -9.24
CA ASP A 29 7.47 -6.04 -9.31
C ASP A 29 8.91 -5.87 -9.77
N THR A 30 9.75 -5.40 -8.86
CA THR A 30 11.17 -5.17 -9.12
C THR A 30 11.99 -5.33 -7.84
N GLU A 31 13.26 -5.69 -8.01
CA GLU A 31 14.20 -5.82 -6.90
C GLU A 31 15.03 -4.53 -6.80
N VAL A 32 14.99 -3.91 -5.62
CA VAL A 32 15.72 -2.68 -5.31
C VAL A 32 16.35 -2.78 -3.92
N GLU A 33 17.51 -2.15 -3.75
CA GLU A 33 18.06 -1.89 -2.42
C GLU A 33 17.27 -0.74 -1.78
N GLY A 34 16.89 -0.92 -0.51
CA GLY A 34 16.11 0.07 0.23
C GLY A 34 16.54 0.14 1.70
N ASP A 35 16.50 1.35 2.25
CA ASP A 35 16.79 1.67 3.66
C ASP A 35 15.52 2.00 4.47
N ALA A 36 14.36 2.08 3.79
CA ALA A 36 13.07 2.38 4.37
C ALA A 36 11.99 1.41 3.87
N PHE A 37 11.13 0.96 4.77
CA PHE A 37 10.14 -0.08 4.48
C PHE A 37 8.73 0.35 4.87
N PHE A 38 7.75 -0.04 4.05
CA PHE A 38 6.34 0.11 4.43
C PHE A 38 6.04 -0.77 5.67
N PRO A 39 5.17 -0.33 6.60
CA PRO A 39 4.79 -1.15 7.75
C PRO A 39 4.25 -2.52 7.32
N ASP A 40 4.47 -3.54 8.16
CA ASP A 40 3.88 -4.86 7.92
C ASP A 40 2.36 -4.77 7.96
N ILE A 41 1.72 -5.27 6.90
CA ILE A 41 0.27 -5.32 6.74
C ILE A 41 -0.16 -6.78 6.73
N THR A 42 -0.16 -7.40 7.91
CA THR A 42 -0.51 -8.81 8.06
C THR A 42 -1.90 -9.09 7.48
N GLU A 43 -2.03 -10.18 6.71
CA GLU A 43 -3.24 -10.58 5.98
C GLU A 43 -4.50 -10.71 6.84
N GLY A 44 -4.36 -10.81 8.17
CA GLY A 44 -5.47 -10.85 9.12
C GLY A 44 -6.19 -9.51 9.31
N HIS A 45 -5.50 -8.38 9.14
CA HIS A 45 -6.03 -7.04 9.44
C HIS A 45 -6.58 -6.29 8.21
N TRP A 46 -6.25 -6.76 7.01
CA TRP A 46 -6.59 -6.06 5.76
C TRP A 46 -7.29 -7.01 4.78
N ARG A 47 -8.25 -6.47 4.03
CA ARG A 47 -8.96 -7.16 2.97
C ARG A 47 -8.75 -6.40 1.68
N GLU A 48 -8.26 -7.09 0.64
CA GLU A 48 -8.26 -6.53 -0.71
C GLU A 48 -9.68 -6.34 -1.21
N VAL A 49 -9.99 -5.12 -1.67
CA VAL A 49 -11.32 -4.76 -2.21
C VAL A 49 -11.25 -4.32 -3.67
N GLU A 50 -10.08 -3.92 -4.13
CA GLU A 50 -9.81 -3.65 -5.55
C GLU A 50 -8.41 -4.12 -5.89
N CYS A 51 -8.28 -4.78 -7.02
CA CYS A 51 -7.00 -5.16 -7.62
C CYS A 51 -7.11 -4.94 -9.13
N GLN A 52 -6.27 -4.04 -9.64
CA GLN A 52 -6.23 -3.74 -11.06
C GLN A 52 -5.37 -4.78 -11.79
N GLN A 53 -5.66 -5.00 -13.07
CA GLN A 53 -4.82 -5.86 -13.90
C GLN A 53 -3.38 -5.31 -13.91
N PRO A 54 -2.36 -6.18 -13.89
CA PRO A 54 -0.98 -5.75 -14.00
C PRO A 54 -0.78 -4.90 -15.27
N ALA A 55 -0.05 -3.81 -15.10
CA ALA A 55 0.44 -2.95 -16.16
C ALA A 55 1.98 -2.96 -16.14
N GLN A 56 2.59 -2.31 -17.13
CA GLN A 56 4.04 -2.24 -17.22
C GLN A 56 4.46 -0.84 -17.65
N GLN A 57 5.53 -0.33 -17.05
CA GLN A 57 6.20 0.89 -17.46
C GLN A 57 7.66 0.56 -17.77
N GLY A 58 8.04 0.64 -19.05
CA GLY A 58 9.32 0.10 -19.52
C GLY A 58 9.38 -1.40 -19.28
N ASP A 59 10.42 -1.87 -18.59
CA ASP A 59 10.57 -3.28 -18.22
C ASP A 59 9.97 -3.60 -16.84
N THR A 60 9.39 -2.62 -16.13
CA THR A 60 8.94 -2.77 -14.75
C THR A 60 7.43 -3.03 -14.67
N PRO A 61 6.99 -4.24 -14.26
CA PRO A 61 5.58 -4.53 -14.02
C PRO A 61 5.10 -3.88 -12.72
N TYR A 62 3.83 -3.49 -12.68
CA TYR A 62 3.18 -3.00 -11.47
C TYR A 62 1.68 -3.26 -11.48
N CYS A 63 1.04 -3.22 -10.31
CA CYS A 63 -0.41 -3.19 -10.20
C CYS A 63 -0.87 -2.26 -9.06
N PHE A 64 -2.09 -1.75 -9.18
CA PHE A 64 -2.73 -0.97 -8.12
C PHE A 64 -3.67 -1.86 -7.31
N GLN A 65 -3.60 -1.73 -5.99
CA GLN A 65 -4.45 -2.42 -5.04
C GLN A 65 -5.08 -1.43 -4.07
N VAL A 66 -6.33 -1.68 -3.69
CA VAL A 66 -6.98 -1.02 -2.57
C VAL A 66 -7.29 -2.06 -1.51
N LEU A 67 -6.81 -1.82 -0.30
CA LEU A 67 -7.08 -2.64 0.88
C LEU A 67 -7.95 -1.86 1.86
N GLU A 68 -8.92 -2.53 2.48
CA GLU A 68 -9.71 -2.00 3.59
C GLU A 68 -9.41 -2.77 4.88
N ARG A 69 -9.42 -2.06 6.00
CA ARG A 69 -9.22 -2.67 7.32
C ARG A 69 -10.37 -3.62 7.64
N ARG A 70 -10.06 -4.82 8.13
CA ARG A 70 -11.03 -5.76 8.67
C ARG A 70 -11.47 -5.30 10.07
N HIS A 71 -12.77 -5.38 10.32
CA HIS A 71 -13.38 -5.13 11.63
C HIS A 71 -13.60 -6.44 12.38
#